data_AF-A0A7K5T8C6-F1
#
_entry.id   AF-A0A7K5T8C6-F1
#
_cell.length_a   1.000
_cell.length_b   1.000
_cell.length_c   1.000
_cell.angle_alpha   90.00
_cell.angle_beta   90.00
_cell.angle_gamma   90.00
#
_symmetry.space_group_name_H-M   'P 1'
#
loop_
_entity.id
_entity.type
_entity.pdbx_description
1 polymer ?
#
loop_
_entity_poly.entity_id
_entity_poly.type
_entity_poly.pdbx_seq_one_letter_code
_entity_poly.pdbx_strand_id
1 'polypeptide(L)'
;GRDFISFDLESGRFLPADSAAEITRRRWEGEFNEVERWTNYLKHVCPEWLQKYVRYGQKELERKEPPDVHVSGKEEHGMLILSCRAYGFSPSTITVNWMKGGEILGQGPEGGGIVPNSDGTFHPWARIEALPEEREQYRCRGEHPGMLEPGIFAWEPTSGGNPTMVVAVSVIAAILILIVLIGFGIWRLQSRRKDRNGYNPPSERDMGMNVSAAGT
;
A
#
# COMPACT_ATOMS: atom_id res chain seq x y z
N GLY A 1 0.87 -26.47 -28.21
CA GLY A 1 1.68 -27.59 -27.70
C GLY A 1 0.77 -28.68 -27.20
N ARG A 2 0.32 -29.56 -28.09
CA ARG A 2 -0.21 -30.86 -27.67
C ARG A 2 0.98 -31.76 -27.37
N ASP A 3 0.81 -32.71 -26.47
CA ASP A 3 1.86 -33.67 -26.16
C ASP A 3 2.26 -34.44 -27.42
N PHE A 4 3.55 -34.75 -27.52
CA PHE A 4 4.11 -35.42 -28.68
C PHE A 4 4.87 -36.68 -28.27
N ILE A 5 5.85 -36.57 -27.37
CA ILE A 5 6.63 -37.70 -26.89
C ILE A 5 7.10 -37.44 -25.46
N SER A 6 7.14 -38.47 -24.63
CA SER A 6 7.75 -38.42 -23.30
C SER A 6 8.76 -39.55 -23.14
N PHE A 7 9.65 -39.46 -22.14
CA PHE A 7 10.60 -40.51 -21.80
C PHE A 7 10.22 -41.10 -20.44
N ASP A 8 9.92 -42.38 -20.41
CA ASP A 8 9.69 -43.10 -19.18
C ASP A 8 11.04 -43.59 -18.62
N LEU A 9 11.44 -42.99 -17.50
CA LEU A 9 12.72 -43.25 -16.86
C LEU A 9 12.80 -44.66 -16.24
N GLU A 10 11.66 -45.24 -15.86
CA GLU A 10 11.59 -46.54 -15.23
C GLU A 10 11.85 -47.66 -16.26
N SER A 11 11.11 -47.66 -17.36
CA SER A 11 11.31 -48.62 -18.45
C SER A 11 12.45 -48.27 -19.40
N GLY A 12 12.94 -47.02 -19.39
CA GLY A 12 13.97 -46.54 -20.31
C GLY A 12 13.47 -46.45 -21.75
N ARG A 13 12.23 -46.00 -21.97
CA ARG A 13 11.58 -45.98 -23.28
C ARG A 13 10.94 -44.65 -23.59
N PHE A 14 10.86 -44.32 -24.87
CA PHE A 14 10.04 -43.19 -25.29
C PHE A 14 8.58 -43.61 -25.49
N LEU A 15 7.67 -42.81 -24.97
CA LEU A 15 6.22 -42.99 -25.09
C LEU A 15 5.69 -41.97 -26.11
N PRO A 16 5.31 -42.42 -27.32
CA PRO A 16 4.78 -41.54 -28.35
C PRO A 16 3.29 -41.27 -28.10
N ALA A 17 2.87 -40.02 -28.25
CA ALA A 17 1.47 -39.62 -28.06
C ALA A 17 0.59 -39.96 -29.27
N ASP A 18 1.17 -40.05 -30.46
CA ASP A 18 0.47 -40.37 -31.71
C ASP A 18 1.34 -41.13 -32.73
N SER A 19 0.78 -41.44 -33.89
CA SER A 19 1.46 -42.16 -34.96
C SER A 19 2.61 -41.39 -35.60
N ALA A 20 2.61 -40.06 -35.54
CA ALA A 20 3.73 -39.26 -36.03
C ALA A 20 4.90 -39.32 -35.03
N ALA A 21 4.62 -39.25 -33.73
CA ALA A 21 5.60 -39.41 -32.67
C ALA A 21 6.24 -40.80 -32.64
N GLU A 22 5.51 -41.84 -33.07
CA GLU A 22 6.02 -43.20 -33.21
C GLU A 22 7.24 -43.28 -34.16
N ILE A 23 7.27 -42.45 -35.21
CA ILE A 23 8.41 -42.36 -36.13
C ILE A 23 9.63 -41.83 -35.39
N THR A 24 9.45 -40.79 -34.56
CA THR A 24 10.51 -40.20 -33.72
C THR A 24 11.01 -41.20 -32.69
N ARG A 25 10.12 -41.93 -32.01
CA ARG A 25 10.51 -42.99 -31.06
C ARG A 25 11.43 -44.00 -31.72
N ARG A 26 11.01 -44.59 -32.86
CA ARG A 26 11.80 -45.63 -33.54
C ARG A 26 13.17 -45.12 -33.95
N ARG A 27 13.24 -43.86 -34.36
CA ARG A 27 14.51 -43.21 -34.70
C ARG A 27 15.40 -43.06 -33.46
N TRP A 28 14.91 -42.45 -32.38
CA TRP A 28 15.71 -42.20 -31.18
C TRP A 28 16.10 -43.49 -30.45
N GLU A 29 15.20 -44.47 -30.36
CA GLU A 29 15.52 -45.78 -29.77
C GLU A 29 16.46 -46.61 -30.67
N GLY A 30 16.50 -46.33 -31.97
CA GLY A 30 17.45 -46.93 -32.91
C GLY A 30 18.78 -46.19 -33.02
N GLU A 31 18.85 -44.94 -32.58
CA GLU A 31 20.09 -44.16 -32.51
C GLU A 31 20.95 -44.62 -31.33
N PHE A 32 22.26 -44.72 -31.55
CA PHE A 32 23.18 -45.25 -30.56
C PHE A 32 23.20 -44.36 -29.31
N ASN A 33 22.98 -44.98 -28.14
CA ASN A 33 23.07 -44.39 -26.80
C ASN A 33 22.07 -43.28 -26.44
N GLU A 34 21.05 -42.97 -27.25
CA GLU A 34 20.09 -41.92 -26.86
C GLU A 34 19.32 -42.28 -25.58
N VAL A 35 18.82 -43.51 -25.48
CA VAL A 35 18.14 -44.01 -24.26
C VAL A 35 19.07 -43.97 -23.04
N GLU A 36 20.31 -44.42 -23.21
CA GLU A 36 21.31 -44.41 -22.12
C GLU A 36 21.66 -42.98 -21.69
N ARG A 37 21.82 -42.07 -22.66
CA ARG A 37 22.12 -40.66 -22.41
C ARG A 37 21.01 -39.98 -21.61
N TRP A 38 19.75 -40.17 -22.00
CA TRP A 38 18.60 -39.63 -21.26
C TRP A 38 18.48 -40.25 -19.87
N THR A 39 18.69 -41.57 -19.76
CA THR A 39 18.69 -42.27 -18.48
C THR A 39 19.76 -41.72 -17.53
N ASN A 40 21.00 -41.59 -18.01
CA ASN A 40 22.11 -41.06 -17.22
C ASN A 40 21.89 -39.59 -16.84
N TYR A 41 21.39 -38.78 -17.78
CA TYR A 41 21.09 -37.38 -17.50
C TYR A 41 20.04 -37.24 -16.40
N LEU A 42 18.92 -37.95 -16.50
CA LEU A 42 17.81 -37.81 -15.55
C LEU A 42 18.09 -38.48 -14.20
N LYS A 43 18.84 -39.59 -14.15
CA LYS A 43 19.17 -40.28 -12.88
C LYS A 43 20.32 -39.65 -12.11
N HIS A 44 21.31 -39.08 -12.80
CA HIS A 44 22.56 -38.66 -12.18
C HIS A 44 22.82 -37.17 -12.38
N VAL A 45 22.94 -36.73 -13.64
CA VAL A 45 23.38 -35.36 -13.95
C VAL A 45 22.38 -34.32 -13.44
N CYS A 46 21.10 -34.46 -13.78
CA CYS A 46 20.06 -33.50 -13.42
C CYS A 46 19.91 -33.36 -11.88
N PRO A 47 19.78 -34.45 -11.10
CA PRO A 47 19.74 -34.35 -9.64
C PRO A 47 21.00 -33.73 -9.02
N GLU A 48 22.20 -34.09 -9.50
CA GLU A 48 23.47 -33.51 -9.01
C GLU A 48 23.53 -31.99 -9.23
N TRP A 49 23.17 -31.54 -10.44
CA TRP A 49 23.11 -30.12 -10.76
C TRP A 49 22.01 -29.41 -9.98
N LEU A 50 20.83 -30.02 -9.81
CA LEU A 50 19.75 -29.46 -9.00
C LEU A 50 20.21 -29.22 -7.55
N GLN A 51 20.85 -30.21 -6.92
CA GLN A 51 21.38 -30.06 -5.56
C GLN A 51 22.42 -28.93 -5.47
N LYS A 52 23.27 -28.80 -6.48
CA LYS A 52 24.26 -27.72 -6.57
C LYS A 52 23.59 -26.35 -6.65
N TYR A 53 22.56 -26.20 -7.49
CA TYR A 53 21.84 -24.94 -7.63
C TYR A 53 21.01 -24.59 -6.39
N VAL A 54 20.37 -25.57 -5.75
CA VAL A 54 19.68 -25.35 -4.47
C VAL A 54 20.66 -24.83 -3.42
N ARG A 55 21.88 -25.40 -3.35
CA ARG A 55 22.91 -24.93 -2.43
C ARG A 55 23.37 -23.50 -2.74
N TYR A 56 23.62 -23.18 -4.02
CA TYR A 56 24.06 -21.84 -4.41
C TYR A 56 22.97 -20.78 -4.21
N GLY A 57 21.72 -21.13 -4.50
CA GLY A 57 20.58 -20.24 -4.38
C GLY A 57 19.86 -20.30 -3.04
N GLN A 58 20.39 -21.02 -2.04
CA GLN A 58 19.65 -21.32 -0.81
C GLN A 58 19.06 -20.07 -0.15
N LYS A 59 19.86 -19.01 -0.03
CA LYS A 59 19.43 -17.73 0.53
C LYS A 59 18.20 -17.16 -0.19
N GLU A 60 18.19 -17.21 -1.52
CA GLU A 60 17.10 -16.68 -2.33
C GLU A 60 15.89 -17.62 -2.33
N LEU A 61 16.10 -18.94 -2.33
CA LEU A 61 15.02 -19.94 -2.26
C LEU A 61 14.30 -19.94 -0.91
N GLU A 62 15.02 -19.67 0.18
CA GLU A 62 14.48 -19.60 1.54
C GLU A 62 14.00 -18.20 1.92
N ARG A 63 14.15 -17.21 1.04
CA ARG A 63 13.73 -15.83 1.33
C ARG A 63 12.22 -15.77 1.53
N LYS A 64 11.83 -15.04 2.57
CA LYS A 64 10.44 -14.81 2.95
C LYS A 64 10.18 -13.32 2.95
N GLU A 65 9.64 -12.85 1.84
CA GLU A 65 9.23 -11.46 1.65
C GLU A 65 7.71 -11.41 1.81
N PRO A 66 7.17 -10.73 2.82
CA PRO A 66 5.73 -10.65 3.03
C PRO A 66 5.07 -9.80 1.93
N PRO A 67 3.79 -10.06 1.60
CA PRO A 67 3.06 -9.25 0.64
C PRO A 67 2.70 -7.89 1.20
N ASP A 68 2.81 -6.87 0.36
CA ASP A 68 2.08 -5.61 0.54
C ASP A 68 0.66 -5.80 0.02
N VAL A 69 -0.31 -5.83 0.95
CA VAL A 69 -1.72 -6.10 0.63
C VAL A 69 -2.51 -4.80 0.67
N HIS A 70 -3.08 -4.45 -0.48
CA HIS A 70 -3.93 -3.28 -0.63
C HIS A 70 -5.37 -3.68 -0.93
N VAL A 71 -6.31 -3.05 -0.21
CA VAL A 71 -7.74 -3.20 -0.45
C VAL A 71 -8.30 -1.87 -0.94
N SER A 72 -8.94 -1.90 -2.10
CA SER A 72 -9.62 -0.75 -2.70
C SER A 72 -11.08 -1.06 -3.00
N GLY A 73 -11.91 -0.03 -3.03
CA GLY A 73 -13.32 -0.12 -3.38
C GLY A 73 -13.71 0.91 -4.41
N LYS A 74 -14.61 0.54 -5.32
CA LYS A 74 -15.19 1.42 -6.32
C LYS A 74 -16.69 1.16 -6.41
N GLU A 75 -17.50 2.21 -6.30
CA GLU A 75 -18.93 2.13 -6.57
C GLU A 75 -19.20 2.29 -8.06
N GLU A 76 -19.97 1.38 -8.64
CA GLU A 76 -20.33 1.36 -10.06
C GLU A 76 -21.75 0.79 -10.22
N HIS A 77 -22.64 1.51 -10.91
CA HIS A 77 -24.05 1.12 -11.12
C HIS A 77 -24.82 0.71 -9.85
N GLY A 78 -24.52 1.33 -8.70
CA GLY A 78 -25.16 1.02 -7.41
C GLY A 78 -24.60 -0.20 -6.68
N MET A 79 -23.60 -0.88 -7.25
CA MET A 79 -22.86 -1.96 -6.62
C MET A 79 -21.49 -1.46 -6.15
N LEU A 80 -21.01 -1.98 -5.03
CA LEU A 80 -19.65 -1.73 -4.53
C LEU A 80 -18.74 -2.88 -4.96
N ILE A 81 -17.76 -2.60 -5.82
CA ILE A 81 -16.74 -3.55 -6.24
C ILE A 81 -15.53 -3.38 -5.33
N LEU A 82 -15.23 -4.40 -4.53
CA LEU A 82 -14.05 -4.44 -3.69
C LEU A 82 -12.95 -5.25 -4.39
N SER A 83 -11.71 -4.75 -4.33
CA SER A 83 -10.52 -5.40 -4.89
C SER A 83 -9.46 -5.54 -3.80
N CYS A 84 -9.00 -6.77 -3.57
CA CYS A 84 -7.83 -7.06 -2.75
C CYS A 84 -6.67 -7.44 -3.67
N ARG A 85 -5.51 -6.82 -3.47
CA ARG A 85 -4.30 -7.05 -4.27
C ARG A 85 -3.11 -7.25 -3.36
N ALA A 86 -2.32 -8.29 -3.62
CA ALA A 86 -1.08 -8.55 -2.91
C ALA A 86 0.10 -8.31 -3.87
N TYR A 87 1.16 -7.67 -3.39
CA TYR A 87 2.33 -7.29 -4.20
C TYR A 87 3.63 -7.71 -3.54
N GLY A 88 4.66 -7.97 -4.37
CA GLY A 88 6.05 -7.93 -3.94
C GLY A 88 6.49 -9.02 -2.96
N PHE A 89 5.84 -10.19 -2.97
CA PHE A 89 6.14 -11.27 -2.03
C PHE A 89 6.86 -12.46 -2.66
N SER A 90 7.49 -13.26 -1.79
CA SER A 90 8.16 -14.53 -2.11
C SER A 90 8.15 -15.43 -0.86
N PRO A 91 7.90 -16.75 -0.97
CA PRO A 91 7.66 -17.53 -2.18
C PRO A 91 6.27 -17.28 -2.79
N SER A 92 5.99 -17.87 -3.95
CA SER A 92 4.71 -17.74 -4.67
C SER A 92 3.49 -18.27 -3.91
N THR A 93 3.70 -19.13 -2.91
CA THR A 93 2.62 -19.71 -2.11
C THR A 93 1.95 -18.63 -1.24
N ILE A 94 0.75 -18.24 -1.62
CA ILE A 94 -0.09 -17.29 -0.89
C ILE A 94 -1.55 -17.73 -0.96
N THR A 95 -2.30 -17.46 0.10
CA THR A 95 -3.76 -17.59 0.11
C THR A 95 -4.37 -16.20 0.29
N VAL A 96 -5.18 -15.77 -0.67
CA VAL A 96 -5.92 -14.48 -0.61
C VAL A 96 -7.40 -14.79 -0.70
N ASN A 97 -8.15 -14.53 0.37
CA ASN A 97 -9.58 -14.81 0.44
C ASN A 97 -10.37 -13.59 0.90
N TRP A 98 -11.58 -13.44 0.39
CA TRP A 98 -12.61 -12.58 0.96
C TRP A 98 -13.27 -13.25 2.16
N MET A 99 -13.65 -12.43 3.13
CA MET A 99 -14.48 -12.80 4.27
C MET A 99 -15.69 -11.88 4.34
N LYS A 100 -16.85 -12.42 4.76
CA LYS A 100 -18.05 -11.65 5.12
C LYS A 100 -18.52 -12.09 6.49
N GLY A 101 -18.59 -11.17 7.45
CA GLY A 101 -19.07 -11.48 8.81
C GLY A 101 -18.26 -12.56 9.54
N GLY A 102 -16.99 -12.79 9.14
CA GLY A 102 -16.12 -13.83 9.69
C GLY A 102 -16.09 -15.15 8.89
N GLU A 103 -17.00 -15.35 7.94
CA GLU A 103 -17.01 -16.53 7.07
C GLU A 103 -16.14 -16.31 5.83
N ILE A 104 -15.37 -17.34 5.45
CA ILE A 104 -14.49 -17.29 4.27
C ILE A 104 -15.30 -17.56 3.01
N LEU A 105 -15.27 -16.63 2.05
CA LEU A 105 -15.90 -16.73 0.73
C LEU A 105 -14.95 -17.25 -0.36
N GLY A 106 -13.67 -17.44 -0.03
CA GLY A 106 -12.61 -17.81 -0.99
C GLY A 106 -12.10 -16.59 -1.79
N GLN A 107 -11.50 -16.80 -2.95
CA GLN A 107 -10.99 -15.71 -3.82
C GLN A 107 -12.10 -14.80 -4.40
N GLY A 108 -13.38 -15.14 -4.20
CA GLY A 108 -14.51 -14.50 -4.88
C GLY A 108 -14.69 -15.03 -6.30
N PRO A 109 -15.72 -14.54 -7.02
CA PRO A 109 -16.01 -14.98 -8.39
C PRO A 109 -14.96 -14.49 -9.41
N GLU A 110 -14.26 -13.40 -9.10
CA GLU A 110 -13.26 -12.78 -9.97
C GLU A 110 -11.89 -12.76 -9.30
N GLY A 111 -10.98 -13.64 -9.74
CA GLY A 111 -9.61 -13.71 -9.24
C GLY A 111 -8.59 -13.82 -10.36
N GLY A 112 -7.49 -13.09 -10.23
CA GLY A 112 -6.28 -13.32 -11.02
C GLY A 112 -5.41 -14.36 -10.34
N GLY A 113 -5.00 -15.39 -11.09
CA GLY A 113 -4.01 -16.35 -10.63
C GLY A 113 -2.68 -15.68 -10.22
N ILE A 114 -1.78 -16.47 -9.65
CA ILE A 114 -0.46 -15.98 -9.25
C ILE A 114 0.38 -15.70 -10.51
N VAL A 115 0.61 -14.41 -10.80
CA VAL A 115 1.44 -13.95 -11.92
C VAL A 115 2.81 -13.49 -11.40
N PRO A 116 3.92 -13.93 -12.02
CA PRO A 116 5.26 -13.49 -11.65
C PRO A 116 5.60 -12.10 -12.22
N ASN A 117 6.28 -11.31 -11.41
CA ASN A 117 6.93 -10.06 -11.79
C ASN A 117 8.34 -10.31 -12.34
N SER A 118 8.93 -9.31 -13.01
CA SER A 118 10.29 -9.39 -13.56
C SER A 118 11.39 -9.50 -12.50
N ASP A 119 11.11 -9.11 -11.26
CA ASP A 119 12.02 -9.18 -10.11
C ASP A 119 11.93 -10.52 -9.34
N GLY A 120 11.09 -11.45 -9.82
CA GLY A 120 10.87 -12.75 -9.18
C GLY A 120 9.89 -12.72 -8.01
N THR A 121 9.16 -11.63 -7.81
CA THR A 121 8.01 -11.56 -6.87
C THR A 121 6.69 -11.87 -7.57
N PHE A 122 5.58 -11.87 -6.85
CA PHE A 122 4.26 -12.26 -7.36
C PHE A 122 3.17 -11.21 -7.07
N HIS A 123 2.09 -11.21 -7.86
CA HIS A 123 0.99 -10.23 -7.69
C HIS A 123 -0.44 -10.76 -8.00
N PRO A 124 -1.04 -11.62 -7.17
CA PRO A 124 -2.42 -12.05 -7.34
C PRO A 124 -3.41 -10.97 -6.88
N TRP A 125 -4.64 -11.09 -7.35
CA TRP A 125 -5.72 -10.20 -6.95
C TRP A 125 -7.06 -10.95 -6.89
N ALA A 126 -7.95 -10.45 -6.05
CA ALA A 126 -9.29 -10.99 -5.82
C ALA A 126 -10.31 -9.85 -5.79
N ARG A 127 -11.44 -10.01 -6.46
CA ARG A 127 -12.55 -9.05 -6.46
C ARG A 127 -13.86 -9.69 -6.04
N ILE A 128 -14.69 -8.88 -5.39
CA ILE A 128 -16.03 -9.26 -5.01
C ILE A 128 -16.98 -8.07 -5.16
N GLU A 129 -18.20 -8.37 -5.56
CA GLU A 129 -19.30 -7.43 -5.56
C GLU A 129 -19.99 -7.47 -4.19
N ALA A 130 -20.20 -6.29 -3.61
CA ALA A 130 -20.85 -6.10 -2.33
C ALA A 130 -21.94 -5.02 -2.46
N LEU A 131 -22.90 -5.06 -1.56
CA LEU A 131 -23.81 -3.93 -1.36
C LEU A 131 -23.06 -2.83 -0.58
N PRO A 132 -23.19 -1.54 -0.96
CA PRO A 132 -22.55 -0.44 -0.23
C PRO A 132 -22.86 -0.44 1.28
N GLU A 133 -24.08 -0.82 1.65
CA GLU A 133 -24.54 -0.91 3.04
C GLU A 133 -23.84 -2.02 3.84
N GLU A 134 -23.41 -3.09 3.18
CA GLU A 134 -22.75 -4.23 3.81
C GLU A 134 -21.22 -4.09 3.82
N ARG A 135 -20.66 -3.00 3.28
CA ARG A 135 -19.21 -2.77 3.12
C ARG A 135 -18.40 -3.19 4.34
N GLU A 136 -18.84 -2.76 5.53
CA GLU A 136 -18.13 -2.98 6.79
C GLU A 136 -18.00 -4.46 7.18
N GLN A 137 -18.81 -5.33 6.60
CA GLN A 137 -18.76 -6.77 6.85
C GLN A 137 -17.68 -7.48 6.04
N TYR A 138 -17.18 -6.84 4.97
CA TYR A 138 -16.19 -7.44 4.07
C TYR A 138 -14.77 -7.15 4.54
N ARG A 139 -13.95 -8.20 4.55
CA ARG A 139 -12.52 -8.13 4.87
C ARG A 139 -11.75 -9.04 3.92
N CYS A 140 -10.56 -8.62 3.49
CA CYS A 140 -9.62 -9.49 2.79
C CYS A 140 -8.69 -10.16 3.79
N ARG A 141 -8.53 -11.47 3.69
CA ARG A 141 -7.59 -12.28 4.48
C ARG A 141 -6.45 -12.76 3.60
N GLY A 142 -5.24 -12.35 3.94
CA GLY A 142 -4.00 -12.80 3.31
C GLY A 142 -3.23 -13.75 4.23
N GLU A 143 -2.79 -14.89 3.72
CA GLU A 143 -1.92 -15.83 4.42
C GLU A 143 -0.68 -16.12 3.57
N HIS A 144 0.50 -15.93 4.15
CA HIS A 144 1.77 -16.10 3.45
C HIS A 144 2.86 -16.51 4.45
N PRO A 145 3.81 -17.38 4.08
CA PRO A 145 4.88 -17.84 4.98
C PRO A 145 5.81 -16.73 5.52
N GLY A 146 5.84 -15.56 4.89
CA GLY A 146 6.58 -14.38 5.32
C GLY A 146 5.83 -13.50 6.32
N MET A 147 4.56 -13.80 6.62
CA MET A 147 3.79 -13.13 7.66
C MET A 147 3.77 -13.97 8.95
N LEU A 148 3.83 -13.32 10.11
CA LEU A 148 3.73 -13.99 11.42
C LEU A 148 2.30 -14.53 11.67
N GLU A 149 1.30 -13.76 11.27
CA GLU A 149 -0.11 -14.09 11.39
C GLU A 149 -0.84 -13.74 10.07
N PRO A 150 -1.99 -14.38 9.80
CA PRO A 150 -2.88 -13.97 8.70
C PRO A 150 -3.21 -12.47 8.78
N GLY A 151 -2.92 -11.74 7.71
CA GLY A 151 -3.29 -10.33 7.61
C GLY A 151 -4.78 -10.19 7.29
N ILE A 152 -5.48 -9.31 8.01
CA ILE A 152 -6.88 -8.96 7.76
C ILE A 152 -6.95 -7.50 7.36
N PHE A 153 -7.42 -7.24 6.15
CA PHE A 153 -7.41 -5.93 5.52
C PHE A 153 -8.84 -5.50 5.18
N ALA A 154 -9.19 -4.26 5.52
CA ALA A 154 -10.48 -3.65 5.18
C ALA A 154 -10.27 -2.56 4.14
N TRP A 155 -11.30 -2.27 3.34
CA TRP A 155 -11.27 -1.05 2.55
C TRP A 155 -11.60 0.14 3.45
N GLU A 156 -10.66 1.07 3.58
CA GLU A 156 -10.90 2.37 4.20
C GLU A 156 -11.13 3.39 3.09
N PRO A 157 -12.33 4.00 2.98
CA PRO A 157 -12.54 5.06 2.01
C PRO A 157 -11.59 6.20 2.36
N THR A 158 -10.79 6.66 1.40
CA THR A 158 -9.94 7.83 1.56
C THR A 158 -10.83 8.96 2.06
N SER A 159 -10.62 9.40 3.31
CA SER A 159 -11.39 10.50 3.86
C SER A 159 -11.15 11.69 2.95
N GLY A 160 -12.21 12.09 2.24
CA GLY A 160 -12.22 13.23 1.34
C GLY A 160 -12.11 14.53 2.12
N GLY A 161 -11.07 14.68 2.94
CA GLY A 161 -10.61 15.99 3.36
C GLY A 161 -10.14 16.69 2.10
N ASN A 162 -11.06 17.43 1.45
CA ASN A 162 -10.71 18.20 0.27
C ASN A 162 -9.55 19.11 0.67
N PRO A 163 -8.35 18.96 0.08
CA PRO A 163 -7.19 19.75 0.49
C PRO A 163 -7.49 21.25 0.36
N THR A 164 -8.40 21.63 -0.53
CA THR A 164 -8.88 23.01 -0.66
C THR A 164 -9.64 23.51 0.58
N MET A 165 -10.42 22.67 1.26
CA MET A 165 -11.11 23.00 2.52
C MET A 165 -10.12 23.16 3.66
N VAL A 166 -9.13 22.27 3.77
CA VAL A 166 -8.08 22.35 4.82
C VAL A 166 -7.24 23.62 4.63
N VAL A 167 -6.87 23.94 3.39
CA VAL A 167 -6.14 25.17 3.06
C VAL A 167 -7.00 26.42 3.30
N ALA A 168 -8.26 26.42 2.90
CA ALA A 168 -9.16 27.57 3.10
C ALA A 168 -9.37 27.90 4.58
N VAL A 169 -9.64 26.89 5.42
CA VAL A 169 -9.79 27.07 6.87
C VAL A 169 -8.50 27.61 7.50
N SER A 170 -7.34 27.10 7.08
CA SER A 170 -6.04 27.56 7.56
C SER A 170 -5.77 29.04 7.21
N VAL A 171 -6.13 29.46 5.99
CA VAL A 171 -5.96 30.84 5.53
C VAL A 171 -6.89 31.80 6.28
N ILE A 172 -8.16 31.42 6.48
CA ILE A 172 -9.14 32.25 7.20
C ILE A 172 -8.68 32.46 8.66
N ALA A 173 -8.20 31.41 9.33
CA ALA A 173 -7.69 31.51 10.69
C ALA A 173 -6.49 32.47 10.78
N ALA A 174 -5.54 32.40 9.84
CA ALA A 174 -4.39 33.29 9.79
C ALA A 174 -4.79 34.77 9.61
N ILE A 175 -5.78 35.05 8.75
CA ILE A 175 -6.29 36.41 8.54
C ILE A 175 -6.94 36.97 9.82
N LEU A 176 -7.76 36.17 10.51
CA LEU A 176 -8.40 36.59 11.76
C LEU A 176 -7.37 36.93 12.84
N ILE A 177 -6.32 36.11 12.98
CA ILE A 177 -5.22 36.38 13.92
C ILE A 177 -4.53 37.71 13.57
N LEU A 178 -4.24 37.95 12.29
CA LEU A 178 -3.64 39.20 11.83
C LEU A 178 -4.51 40.43 12.18
N ILE A 179 -5.82 40.35 11.96
CA ILE A 179 -6.76 41.43 12.28
C ILE A 179 -6.75 41.71 13.79
N VAL A 180 -6.77 40.69 14.64
CA VAL A 180 -6.72 40.85 16.10
C VAL A 180 -5.40 41.49 16.53
N LEU A 181 -4.27 41.07 15.97
CA LEU A 181 -2.96 41.65 16.28
C LEU A 181 -2.85 43.12 15.85
N ILE A 182 -3.34 43.46 14.65
CA ILE A 182 -3.39 44.84 14.17
C ILE A 182 -4.31 45.68 15.06
N GLY A 183 -5.51 45.18 15.37
CA GLY A 183 -6.47 45.84 16.26
C GLY A 183 -5.88 46.09 17.66
N PHE A 184 -5.21 45.10 18.23
CA PHE A 184 -4.50 45.22 19.51
C PHE A 184 -3.35 46.23 19.44
N GLY A 185 -2.59 46.24 18.34
CA GLY A 185 -1.52 47.21 18.10
C GLY A 185 -2.03 48.65 18.04
N ILE A 186 -3.11 48.89 17.29
CA ILE A 186 -3.77 50.21 17.18
C ILE A 186 -4.32 50.65 18.53
N TRP A 187 -5.02 49.76 19.25
CA TRP A 187 -5.56 50.06 20.58
C TRP A 187 -4.45 50.45 21.56
N ARG A 188 -3.33 49.72 21.54
CA ARG A 188 -2.16 50.02 22.37
C ARG A 188 -1.54 51.38 22.03
N LEU A 189 -1.47 51.75 20.74
CA LEU A 189 -0.99 53.07 20.32
C LEU A 189 -1.94 54.20 20.76
N GLN A 190 -3.25 54.01 20.67
CA GLN A 190 -4.24 55.01 21.08
C GLN A 190 -4.28 55.20 22.61
N SER A 191 -4.19 54.12 23.40
CA SER A 191 -4.06 54.23 24.86
C SER A 191 -2.78 54.99 25.26
N ARG A 192 -1.65 54.74 24.59
CA ARG A 192 -0.42 55.51 24.84
C ARG A 192 -0.50 56.98 24.41
N ARG A 193 -1.31 57.32 23.40
CA ARG A 193 -1.58 58.73 23.03
C ARG A 193 -2.48 59.41 24.05
N LYS A 194 -3.43 58.68 24.66
CA LYS A 194 -4.33 59.21 25.69
C LYS A 194 -3.58 59.63 26.96
N ASP A 195 -2.53 58.89 27.34
CA ASP A 195 -1.65 59.25 28.47
C ASP A 195 -0.78 60.49 28.19
N ARG A 196 -0.55 60.86 26.91
CA ARG A 196 0.33 61.99 26.53
C ARG A 196 -0.38 63.35 26.45
N ASN A 197 -1.71 63.39 26.44
CA ASN A 197 -2.49 64.63 26.31
C ASN A 197 -2.87 65.27 27.66
N GLY A 198 -2.35 64.74 28.78
CA GLY A 198 -2.66 65.17 30.15
C GLY A 198 -1.62 66.08 30.84
N TYR A 199 -0.65 66.66 30.12
CA TYR A 199 0.35 67.56 30.70
C TYR A 199 0.06 69.02 30.32
N ASN A 200 -0.50 69.80 31.26
CA ASN A 200 -0.52 71.26 31.21
C ASN A 200 0.61 71.80 32.12
N PRO A 201 1.49 72.71 31.65
CA PRO A 201 2.44 73.41 32.53
C PRO A 201 1.70 74.43 33.44
N PRO A 202 2.23 74.75 34.64
CA PRO A 202 1.57 75.66 35.56
C PRO A 202 1.76 77.13 35.15
N SER A 203 0.68 77.91 35.27
CA SER A 203 0.68 79.37 35.16
C SER A 203 1.10 80.03 36.48
N GLU A 204 2.10 80.89 36.39
CA GLU A 204 2.57 81.81 37.44
C GLU A 204 1.47 82.83 37.79
N ARG A 205 1.19 83.04 39.08
CA ARG A 205 0.22 84.05 39.58
C ARG A 205 0.94 85.05 40.47
N ASP A 206 0.94 86.30 40.01
CA ASP A 206 1.28 87.50 40.78
C ASP A 206 0.43 87.61 42.06
N MET A 207 1.10 87.87 43.18
CA MET A 207 0.46 88.17 44.46
C MET A 207 0.73 89.64 44.82
N GLY A 208 -0.13 90.53 44.32
CA GLY A 208 -0.22 91.91 44.78
C GLY A 208 -1.37 92.07 45.77
N MET A 209 -1.06 92.27 47.05
CA MET A 209 -2.02 92.79 48.04
C MET A 209 -1.53 94.16 48.51
N ASN A 210 -2.29 95.20 48.16
CA ASN A 210 -2.26 96.51 48.80
C ASN A 210 -3.32 96.54 49.90
N VAL A 211 -2.93 96.90 51.13
CA VAL A 211 -3.81 97.59 52.08
C VAL A 211 -2.98 98.69 52.75
N SER A 212 -3.50 99.91 52.67
CA SER A 212 -2.93 101.16 53.17
C SER A 212 -3.41 101.50 54.59
N ALA A 213 -2.72 102.48 55.21
CA ALA A 213 -3.07 103.31 56.40
C ALA A 213 -2.66 102.70 57.76
N ALA A 214 -1.68 103.26 58.49
CA ALA A 214 -1.67 104.51 59.30
C ALA A 214 -1.48 104.06 60.78
N GLY A 215 -0.76 104.68 61.70
CA GLY A 215 0.06 105.89 61.81
C GLY A 215 0.68 105.88 63.22
N THR A 216 1.24 107.03 63.61
CA THR A 216 1.94 107.41 64.87
C THR A 216 3.34 106.86 65.10
#